data_AF-A0A534INM4-F1
#
_entry.id   AF-A0A534INM4-F1
#
_cell.length_a   1.000
_cell.length_b   1.000
_cell.length_c   1.000
_cell.angle_alpha   90.00
_cell.angle_beta   90.00
_cell.angle_gamma   90.00
#
_symmetry.space_group_name_H-M   'P 1'
#
loop_
_entity.id
_entity.type
_entity.pdbx_description
1 polymer ?
#
loop_
_entity_poly.entity_id
_entity_poly.type
_entity_poly.pdbx_seq_one_letter_code
_entity_poly.pdbx_strand_id
1 'polypeptide(L)'
;MVLAGCATPRAAASVSCTAALGAPPLAEGPLKTAGMEPATADLAVVAGHTYLIQVDERDNDALVEILDSRNQVIARADHPERRTGTRRAVVTAADPPSLVVRVTGKEHAGASGTATVRVFDLAGLGTRPDCIAIVKALAAADSDYAAGEEISSGHSASPARSDARAAFLRAAEGYAAAVSALTAPADRPLRGETALALAGVEYFDLQDWAKAAEWAKTAAETLGTDDPYRRSRADALVAAAWIEIGSTATAERPLLGYGVHSTGLLARARRLLQRLSRFHLQRGERYDAGLELTNVALTYLYEGRYPQCVTASQSASQLFGAIHETLRRALTWQNEALCLWGLGRLPEALRRFDRARKDIPEQPYPKLYLLVVNNTALANYAVGRFDTSLRLFDRALAFAQEVQAQRDEGQSLYGIGVSYYALGDRGRAREFLERSLAIRTAALDGRGRMATLRALATIDAEQGRVENAVAFDREALSLAVAPSAAARIKIQLAAHHSRGGPAATRGAAASDEPAARGARGPGRRAAASSQARRCPGGV
;
A
#
# COMPACT_ATOMS: atom_id res chain seq x y z
N MET A 1 -2.11 -17.83 73.75
CA MET A 1 -1.93 -16.73 72.78
C MET A 1 -1.73 -17.36 71.42
N VAL A 2 -2.82 -17.58 70.67
CA VAL A 2 -2.81 -18.20 69.34
C VAL A 2 -2.93 -17.06 68.33
N LEU A 3 -1.89 -16.87 67.52
CA LEU A 3 -1.87 -15.89 66.45
C LEU A 3 -2.79 -16.37 65.31
N ALA A 4 -3.95 -15.73 65.19
CA ALA A 4 -4.82 -15.86 64.03
C ALA A 4 -4.16 -15.17 62.83
N GLY A 5 -3.76 -15.96 61.83
CA GLY A 5 -3.29 -15.43 60.55
C GLY A 5 -4.45 -14.84 59.77
N CYS A 6 -4.36 -13.55 59.44
CA CYS A 6 -5.23 -12.90 58.46
C CYS A 6 -5.07 -13.59 57.11
N ALA A 7 -6.07 -14.35 56.68
CA ALA A 7 -6.23 -14.73 55.29
C ALA A 7 -6.60 -13.48 54.50
N THR A 8 -5.72 -13.06 53.59
CA THR A 8 -6.06 -12.08 52.57
C THR A 8 -7.21 -12.63 51.71
N PRO A 9 -8.24 -11.83 51.40
CA PRO A 9 -9.31 -12.28 50.53
C PRO A 9 -8.71 -12.60 49.16
N ARG A 10 -8.83 -13.86 48.75
CA ARG A 10 -8.50 -14.33 47.40
C ARG A 10 -9.32 -13.49 46.42
N ALA A 11 -8.69 -12.56 45.72
CA ALA A 11 -9.34 -11.77 44.68
C ALA A 11 -10.07 -12.75 43.74
N ALA A 12 -11.40 -12.63 43.66
CA ALA A 12 -12.19 -13.42 42.71
C ALA A 12 -11.57 -13.20 41.32
N ALA A 13 -11.19 -14.29 40.64
CA ALA A 13 -10.62 -14.19 39.30
C ALA A 13 -11.63 -13.45 38.42
N SER A 14 -11.29 -12.26 37.95
CA SER A 14 -12.14 -11.47 37.05
C SER A 14 -12.38 -12.27 35.78
N VAL A 15 -13.64 -12.56 35.43
CA VAL A 15 -14.00 -13.23 34.18
C VAL A 15 -13.81 -12.23 33.02
N SER A 16 -13.09 -12.62 31.96
CA SER A 16 -12.90 -11.76 30.78
C SER A 16 -14.23 -11.47 30.08
N CYS A 17 -14.31 -10.40 29.30
CA CYS A 17 -15.51 -10.10 28.52
C CYS A 17 -15.83 -11.21 27.52
N THR A 18 -14.81 -11.82 26.90
CA THR A 18 -15.01 -12.99 26.03
C THR A 18 -15.57 -14.19 26.80
N ALA A 19 -15.08 -14.45 28.02
CA ALA A 19 -15.60 -15.55 28.83
C ALA A 19 -16.98 -15.24 29.44
N ALA A 20 -17.28 -13.96 29.69
CA ALA A 20 -18.58 -13.51 30.17
C ALA A 20 -19.68 -13.74 29.12
N LEU A 21 -19.33 -13.76 27.83
CA LEU A 21 -20.24 -14.12 26.74
C LEU A 21 -20.80 -15.56 26.86
N GLY A 22 -20.14 -16.46 27.59
CA GLY A 22 -20.54 -17.85 27.74
C GLY A 22 -20.29 -18.70 26.47
N ALA A 23 -20.83 -19.92 26.44
CA ALA A 23 -20.82 -20.76 25.22
C ALA A 23 -21.86 -20.20 24.21
N PRO A 24 -21.53 -20.10 22.90
CA PRO A 24 -22.45 -19.55 21.91
C PRO A 24 -23.70 -20.43 21.76
N PRO A 25 -24.92 -19.92 22.02
CA PRO A 25 -26.11 -20.77 22.07
C PRO A 25 -26.72 -21.19 20.72
N LEU A 26 -26.45 -20.48 19.61
CA LEU A 26 -27.38 -20.50 18.45
C LEU A 26 -26.82 -20.94 17.09
N ALA A 27 -25.50 -21.05 16.90
CA ALA A 27 -24.89 -21.70 15.71
C ALA A 27 -23.40 -22.00 15.95
N GLU A 28 -22.94 -23.19 15.56
CA GLU A 28 -21.52 -23.56 15.50
C GLU A 28 -21.28 -24.35 14.22
N GLY A 29 -20.56 -23.75 13.27
CA GLY A 29 -20.16 -24.43 12.05
C GLY A 29 -19.11 -23.63 11.29
N PRO A 30 -17.99 -24.23 10.85
CA PRO A 30 -17.07 -23.54 9.98
C PRO A 30 -17.70 -23.43 8.58
N LEU A 31 -17.99 -22.21 8.16
CA LEU A 31 -18.26 -21.91 6.76
C LEU A 31 -16.94 -22.03 5.99
N LYS A 32 -16.95 -22.79 4.89
CA LYS A 32 -15.83 -22.77 3.96
C LYS A 32 -15.93 -21.53 3.11
N THR A 33 -14.86 -20.75 3.06
CA THR A 33 -14.75 -19.58 2.19
C THR A 33 -13.81 -19.93 1.04
N ALA A 34 -14.20 -19.63 -0.21
CA ALA A 34 -13.38 -19.88 -1.39
C ALA A 34 -13.39 -18.66 -2.31
N GLY A 35 -12.24 -18.03 -2.50
CA GLY A 35 -12.12 -16.78 -3.24
C GLY A 35 -13.11 -15.74 -2.72
N MET A 36 -13.97 -15.27 -3.63
CA MET A 36 -15.03 -14.30 -3.37
C MET A 36 -16.43 -14.91 -3.39
N GLU A 37 -16.56 -16.23 -3.37
CA GLU A 37 -17.87 -16.89 -3.32
C GLU A 37 -18.50 -16.72 -1.93
N PRO A 38 -19.76 -16.26 -1.83
CA PRO A 38 -20.41 -16.05 -0.54
C PRO A 38 -20.79 -17.39 0.10
N ALA A 39 -20.45 -17.56 1.38
CA ALA A 39 -20.95 -18.63 2.23
C ALA A 39 -22.00 -18.07 3.19
N THR A 40 -23.04 -18.84 3.52
CA THR A 40 -24.13 -18.39 4.40
C THR A 40 -24.37 -19.34 5.56
N ALA A 41 -24.81 -18.78 6.69
CA ALA A 41 -25.32 -19.50 7.85
C ALA A 41 -26.65 -18.87 8.30
N ASP A 42 -27.70 -19.67 8.33
CA ASP A 42 -29.00 -19.27 8.87
C ASP A 42 -28.98 -19.30 10.40
N LEU A 43 -29.56 -18.30 11.03
CA LEU A 43 -29.61 -18.16 12.49
C LEU A 43 -31.06 -18.21 12.97
N ALA A 44 -31.34 -19.14 13.88
CA ALA A 44 -32.57 -19.12 14.65
C ALA A 44 -32.47 -18.05 15.75
N VAL A 45 -33.36 -17.06 15.71
CA VAL A 45 -33.37 -15.91 16.62
C VAL A 45 -34.76 -15.65 17.17
N VAL A 46 -34.84 -14.85 18.24
CA VAL A 46 -36.10 -14.42 18.86
C VAL A 46 -36.34 -12.95 18.50
N ALA A 47 -37.56 -12.64 18.04
CA ALA A 47 -37.92 -11.28 17.66
C ALA A 47 -37.74 -10.31 18.85
N GLY A 48 -37.18 -9.13 18.59
CA GLY A 48 -36.92 -8.10 19.59
C GLY A 48 -35.66 -8.30 20.44
N HIS A 49 -35.01 -9.46 20.39
CA HIS A 49 -33.74 -9.69 21.08
C HIS A 49 -32.56 -9.07 20.31
N THR A 50 -31.54 -8.62 21.04
CA THR A 50 -30.30 -8.10 20.46
C THR A 50 -29.21 -9.15 20.54
N TYR A 51 -28.59 -9.45 19.41
CA TYR A 51 -27.56 -10.45 19.26
C TYR A 51 -26.20 -9.81 18.93
N LEU A 52 -25.13 -10.33 19.52
CA LEU A 52 -23.77 -10.17 19.04
C LEU A 52 -23.42 -11.36 18.16
N ILE A 53 -23.07 -11.07 16.91
CA ILE A 53 -22.59 -12.05 15.95
C ILE A 53 -21.08 -11.83 15.81
N GLN A 54 -20.30 -12.88 16.07
CA GLN A 54 -18.86 -12.91 15.88
C GLN A 54 -18.52 -13.88 14.77
N VAL A 55 -17.66 -13.48 13.85
CA VAL A 55 -17.14 -14.33 12.80
C VAL A 55 -15.62 -14.32 12.88
N ASP A 56 -15.05 -15.44 13.33
CA ASP A 56 -13.61 -15.66 13.33
C ASP A 56 -13.20 -16.25 11.99
N GLU A 57 -12.39 -15.52 11.23
CA GLU A 57 -11.88 -16.00 9.95
C GLU A 57 -10.52 -16.65 10.10
N ARG A 58 -10.21 -17.56 9.17
CA ARG A 58 -8.88 -18.13 8.97
C ARG A 58 -8.60 -18.26 7.47
N ASP A 59 -7.43 -17.79 7.06
CA ASP A 59 -6.81 -18.00 5.74
C ASP A 59 -7.47 -17.36 4.51
N ASN A 60 -8.66 -16.76 4.65
CA ASN A 60 -9.26 -15.92 3.61
C ASN A 60 -9.85 -14.68 4.27
N ASP A 61 -9.31 -13.52 3.93
CA ASP A 61 -9.85 -12.24 4.42
C ASP A 61 -11.26 -12.03 3.86
N ALA A 62 -12.27 -11.78 4.68
CA ALA A 62 -13.66 -11.72 4.24
C ALA A 62 -14.40 -10.47 4.73
N LEU A 63 -15.52 -10.18 4.08
CA LEU A 63 -16.55 -9.25 4.52
C LEU A 63 -17.69 -10.07 5.14
N VAL A 64 -18.21 -9.61 6.27
CA VAL A 64 -19.39 -10.20 6.91
C VAL A 64 -20.57 -9.26 6.74
N GLU A 65 -21.68 -9.81 6.24
CA GLU A 65 -22.95 -9.12 6.13
C GLU A 65 -24.02 -9.89 6.88
N ILE A 66 -24.86 -9.18 7.63
CA ILE A 66 -26.01 -9.75 8.32
C ILE A 66 -27.25 -9.34 7.55
N LEU A 67 -28.05 -10.32 7.15
CA LEU A 67 -29.26 -10.13 6.37
C LEU A 67 -30.50 -10.43 7.20
N ASP A 68 -31.59 -9.71 6.97
CA ASP A 68 -32.89 -9.95 7.58
C ASP A 68 -33.73 -11.02 6.83
N SER A 69 -34.95 -11.25 7.29
CA SER A 69 -35.92 -12.19 6.67
C SER A 69 -36.32 -11.82 5.24
N ARG A 70 -36.01 -10.61 4.77
CA ARG A 70 -36.25 -10.14 3.40
C ARG A 70 -34.96 -10.13 2.57
N ASN A 71 -33.90 -10.74 3.08
CA ASN A 71 -32.58 -10.79 2.45
C ASN A 71 -31.96 -9.40 2.24
N GLN A 72 -32.33 -8.41 3.08
CA GLN A 72 -31.72 -7.08 3.08
C GLN A 72 -30.55 -7.05 4.06
N VAL A 73 -29.45 -6.44 3.64
CA VAL A 73 -28.28 -6.25 4.51
C VAL A 73 -28.62 -5.21 5.57
N ILE A 74 -28.67 -5.64 6.84
CA ILE A 74 -28.98 -4.80 8.00
C ILE A 74 -27.75 -4.43 8.83
N ALA A 75 -26.64 -5.15 8.64
CA ALA A 75 -25.34 -4.81 9.21
C ALA A 75 -24.20 -5.33 8.33
N ARG A 76 -23.06 -4.62 8.36
CA ARG A 76 -21.79 -5.05 7.75
C ARG A 76 -20.68 -4.93 8.77
N ALA A 77 -19.74 -5.87 8.73
CA ALA A 77 -18.55 -5.89 9.56
C ALA A 77 -17.35 -6.39 8.75
N ASP A 78 -16.24 -5.69 8.88
CA ASP A 78 -14.95 -6.06 8.33
C ASP A 78 -13.87 -5.70 9.36
N HIS A 79 -12.66 -6.21 9.20
CA HIS A 79 -11.63 -6.11 10.22
C HIS A 79 -10.24 -5.86 9.61
N PRO A 80 -9.41 -4.98 10.21
CA PRO A 80 -8.07 -4.65 9.71
C PRO A 80 -7.07 -5.81 9.79
N GLU A 81 -7.26 -6.74 10.72
CA GLU A 81 -6.47 -7.98 10.80
C GLU A 81 -6.89 -8.96 9.68
N ARG A 82 -6.22 -8.87 8.54
CA ARG A 82 -6.51 -9.71 7.37
C ARG A 82 -6.28 -11.19 7.66
N ARG A 83 -7.14 -12.08 7.15
CA ARG A 83 -7.06 -13.56 7.24
C ARG A 83 -7.18 -14.20 8.65
N THR A 84 -7.14 -13.47 9.76
CA THR A 84 -7.32 -14.06 11.13
C THR A 84 -8.08 -13.19 12.13
N GLY A 85 -8.65 -12.06 11.68
CA GLY A 85 -9.43 -11.16 12.52
C GLY A 85 -10.82 -11.67 12.87
N THR A 86 -11.36 -11.17 13.98
CA THR A 86 -12.74 -11.42 14.42
C THR A 86 -13.61 -10.25 14.03
N ARG A 87 -14.63 -10.48 13.21
CA ARG A 87 -15.63 -9.48 12.81
C ARG A 87 -16.84 -9.56 13.71
N ARG A 88 -17.35 -8.42 14.14
CA ARG A 88 -18.41 -8.31 15.13
C ARG A 88 -19.53 -7.44 14.59
N ALA A 89 -20.76 -7.94 14.67
CA ALA A 89 -21.96 -7.18 14.37
C ALA A 89 -22.94 -7.30 15.53
N VAL A 90 -23.58 -6.19 15.90
CA VAL A 90 -24.66 -6.19 16.88
C VAL A 90 -25.95 -5.82 16.18
N VAL A 91 -26.93 -6.72 16.22
CA VAL A 91 -28.20 -6.58 15.49
C VAL A 91 -29.38 -6.92 16.40
N THR A 92 -30.51 -6.25 16.19
CA THR A 92 -31.77 -6.60 16.85
C THR A 92 -32.66 -7.32 15.85
N ALA A 93 -33.10 -8.53 16.18
CA ALA A 93 -33.91 -9.34 15.29
C ALA A 93 -35.31 -8.73 15.11
N ALA A 94 -35.71 -8.53 13.85
CA ALA A 94 -37.04 -8.06 13.49
C ALA A 94 -38.09 -9.18 13.57
N ASP A 95 -39.36 -8.84 13.32
CA ASP A 95 -40.47 -9.80 13.15
C ASP A 95 -40.86 -9.86 11.65
N PRO A 96 -40.82 -11.02 10.97
CA PRO A 96 -40.48 -12.36 11.48
C PRO A 96 -38.99 -12.53 11.78
N PRO A 97 -38.64 -13.31 12.83
CA PRO A 97 -37.28 -13.45 13.30
C PRO A 97 -36.48 -14.43 12.44
N SER A 98 -35.74 -13.88 11.47
CA SER A 98 -34.74 -14.62 10.71
C SER A 98 -33.54 -13.72 10.44
N LEU A 99 -32.35 -14.26 10.66
CA LEU A 99 -31.09 -13.62 10.29
C LEU A 99 -30.24 -14.61 9.48
N VAL A 100 -29.55 -14.09 8.48
CA VAL A 100 -28.55 -14.85 7.70
C VAL A 100 -27.21 -14.16 7.82
N VAL A 101 -26.17 -14.90 8.21
CA VAL A 101 -24.78 -14.44 8.17
C VAL A 101 -24.20 -14.81 6.82
N ARG A 102 -23.88 -13.81 5.99
CA ARG A 102 -23.17 -13.99 4.73
C ARG A 102 -21.70 -13.61 4.92
N VAL A 103 -20.80 -14.54 4.62
CA VAL A 103 -19.35 -14.35 4.64
C VAL A 103 -18.83 -14.41 3.21
N THR A 104 -18.25 -13.32 2.73
CA THR A 104 -17.74 -13.21 1.36
C THR A 104 -16.26 -12.92 1.39
N GLY A 105 -15.42 -13.82 0.88
CA GLY A 105 -13.97 -13.59 0.84
C GLY A 105 -13.61 -12.42 -0.09
N LYS A 106 -12.44 -11.82 0.15
CA LYS A 106 -11.89 -10.66 -0.57
C LYS A 106 -10.61 -11.01 -1.33
N GLU A 107 -10.14 -12.25 -1.22
CA GLU A 107 -8.94 -12.73 -1.89
C GLU A 107 -9.25 -13.44 -3.22
N HIS A 108 -8.19 -13.78 -3.96
CA HIS A 108 -8.32 -14.26 -5.34
C HIS A 108 -9.05 -15.61 -5.36
N ALA A 109 -9.59 -16.01 -6.52
CA ALA A 109 -10.44 -17.22 -6.65
C ALA A 109 -9.82 -18.54 -6.14
N GLY A 110 -8.49 -18.59 -5.99
CA GLY A 110 -7.76 -19.75 -5.46
C GLY A 110 -7.51 -19.71 -3.94
N ALA A 111 -7.81 -18.59 -3.28
CA ALA A 111 -7.73 -18.48 -1.83
C ALA A 111 -8.82 -19.34 -1.18
N SER A 112 -8.49 -19.98 -0.06
CA SER A 112 -9.44 -20.79 0.69
C SER A 112 -9.21 -20.60 2.17
N GLY A 113 -10.29 -20.71 2.94
CA GLY A 113 -10.28 -20.45 4.36
C GLY A 113 -11.52 -20.98 5.04
N THR A 114 -11.63 -20.68 6.33
CA THR A 114 -12.80 -20.99 7.14
C THR A 114 -13.27 -19.77 7.91
N ALA A 115 -14.57 -19.69 8.15
CA ALA A 115 -15.16 -18.68 9.01
C ALA A 115 -16.04 -19.37 10.05
N THR A 116 -15.73 -19.17 11.34
CA THR A 116 -16.51 -19.72 12.44
C THR A 116 -17.47 -18.65 12.96
N VAL A 117 -18.76 -18.88 12.74
CA VAL A 117 -19.83 -18.00 13.22
C VAL A 117 -20.18 -18.38 14.66
N ARG A 118 -20.23 -17.40 15.56
CA ARG A 118 -20.74 -17.52 16.93
C ARG A 118 -21.75 -16.42 17.21
N VAL A 119 -22.87 -16.79 17.82
CA VAL A 119 -23.98 -15.86 18.07
C VAL A 119 -24.33 -15.88 19.55
N PHE A 120 -24.37 -14.70 20.15
CA PHE A 120 -24.62 -14.50 21.58
C PHE A 120 -25.85 -13.61 21.76
N ASP A 121 -26.80 -14.05 22.57
CA ASP A 121 -27.92 -13.20 23.00
C ASP A 121 -27.43 -12.24 24.09
N LEU A 122 -27.45 -10.94 23.81
CA LEU A 122 -26.97 -9.92 24.75
C LEU A 122 -27.91 -9.77 25.96
N ALA A 123 -29.16 -10.24 25.89
CA ALA A 123 -30.06 -10.25 27.05
C ALA A 123 -29.49 -11.12 28.19
N GLY A 124 -28.75 -12.18 27.86
CA GLY A 124 -28.09 -13.07 28.83
C GLY A 124 -26.93 -12.42 29.59
N LEU A 125 -26.42 -11.28 29.12
CA LEU A 125 -25.26 -10.58 29.70
C LEU A 125 -25.64 -9.44 30.63
N GLY A 126 -26.91 -9.32 31.02
CA GLY A 126 -27.41 -8.20 31.83
C GLY A 126 -26.65 -7.94 33.15
N THR A 127 -25.84 -8.89 33.62
CA THR A 127 -24.99 -8.78 34.80
C THR A 127 -23.59 -8.19 34.55
N ARG A 128 -23.21 -7.94 33.28
CA ARG A 128 -21.91 -7.35 32.86
C ARG A 128 -22.10 -6.19 31.87
N PRO A 129 -22.66 -5.05 32.32
CA PRO A 129 -22.92 -3.89 31.44
C PRO A 129 -21.64 -3.27 30.87
N ASP A 130 -20.53 -3.40 31.58
CA ASP A 130 -19.18 -3.05 31.13
C ASP A 130 -18.80 -3.79 29.85
N CYS A 131 -18.95 -5.12 29.84
CA CYS A 131 -18.64 -5.94 28.68
C CYS A 131 -19.60 -5.72 27.52
N ILE A 132 -20.90 -5.51 27.80
CA ILE A 132 -21.88 -5.16 26.76
C ILE A 132 -21.46 -3.87 26.03
N ALA A 133 -21.03 -2.85 26.78
CA ALA A 133 -20.57 -1.60 26.19
C ALA A 133 -19.33 -1.81 25.30
N ILE A 134 -18.35 -2.59 25.77
CA ILE A 134 -17.13 -2.89 25.01
C ILE A 134 -17.43 -3.65 23.72
N VAL A 135 -18.24 -4.72 23.75
CA VAL A 135 -18.53 -5.51 22.54
C VAL A 135 -19.35 -4.72 21.52
N LYS A 136 -20.24 -3.83 21.99
CA LYS A 136 -20.97 -2.90 21.11
C LYS A 136 -20.04 -1.89 20.46
N ALA A 137 -19.07 -1.34 21.21
CA ALA A 137 -18.07 -0.42 20.68
C ALA A 137 -17.16 -1.11 19.63
N LEU A 138 -16.72 -2.35 19.89
CA LEU A 138 -15.95 -3.12 18.93
C LEU A 138 -16.75 -3.42 17.65
N ALA A 139 -18.02 -3.82 17.77
CA ALA A 139 -18.87 -4.04 16.60
C ALA A 139 -19.14 -2.75 15.80
N ALA A 140 -19.26 -1.61 16.48
CA ALA A 140 -19.34 -0.32 15.81
C ALA A 140 -18.05 0.02 15.06
N ALA A 141 -16.88 -0.26 15.65
CA ALA A 141 -15.58 -0.06 14.99
C ALA A 141 -15.39 -0.96 13.77
N ASP A 142 -15.76 -2.24 13.85
CA ASP A 142 -15.75 -3.18 12.71
C ASP A 142 -16.71 -2.70 11.59
N SER A 143 -17.83 -2.08 11.95
CA SER A 143 -18.79 -1.52 10.99
C SER A 143 -18.28 -0.24 10.32
N ASP A 144 -17.67 0.68 11.09
CA ASP A 144 -17.01 1.88 10.54
C ASP A 144 -15.83 1.50 9.63
N TYR A 145 -15.08 0.46 9.98
CA TYR A 145 -14.01 -0.07 9.13
C TYR A 145 -14.56 -0.63 7.81
N ALA A 146 -15.64 -1.42 7.86
CA ALA A 146 -16.32 -1.94 6.66
C ALA A 146 -16.82 -0.82 5.75
N ALA A 147 -17.40 0.24 6.32
CA ALA A 147 -17.83 1.41 5.57
C ALA A 147 -16.64 2.12 4.89
N GLY A 148 -15.51 2.24 5.58
CA GLY A 148 -14.26 2.76 5.01
C GLY A 148 -13.80 1.97 3.79
N GLU A 149 -13.81 0.63 3.87
CA GLU A 149 -13.44 -0.26 2.75
C GLU A 149 -14.43 -0.22 1.58
N GLU A 150 -15.74 -0.14 1.85
CA GLU A 150 -16.77 -0.01 0.79
C GLU A 150 -16.59 1.29 -0.01
N ILE A 151 -16.27 2.40 0.68
CA ILE A 151 -15.98 3.68 0.04
C ILE A 151 -14.62 3.62 -0.70
N SER A 152 -13.58 3.07 -0.08
CA SER A 152 -12.21 3.04 -0.63
C SER A 152 -12.07 2.16 -1.87
N SER A 153 -12.97 1.18 -2.03
CA SER A 153 -13.04 0.24 -3.15
C SER A 153 -13.98 0.68 -4.27
N GLY A 154 -14.71 1.79 -4.10
CA GLY A 154 -15.62 2.33 -5.12
C GLY A 154 -16.96 1.59 -5.25
N HIS A 155 -17.31 0.73 -4.29
CA HIS A 155 -18.58 -0.03 -4.28
C HIS A 155 -19.74 0.72 -3.61
N SER A 156 -19.52 1.91 -3.06
CA SER A 156 -20.58 2.70 -2.44
C SER A 156 -21.54 3.29 -3.48
N ALA A 157 -22.82 2.91 -3.41
CA ALA A 157 -23.88 3.45 -4.24
C ALA A 157 -24.38 4.85 -3.79
N SER A 158 -23.82 5.42 -2.73
CA SER A 158 -24.27 6.71 -2.17
C SER A 158 -23.41 7.88 -2.67
N PRO A 159 -23.96 8.84 -3.43
CA PRO A 159 -23.23 10.02 -3.91
C PRO A 159 -22.91 11.06 -2.82
N ALA A 160 -23.20 10.77 -1.54
CA ALA A 160 -23.20 11.75 -0.46
C ALA A 160 -21.99 11.61 0.48
N ARG A 161 -20.94 12.41 0.24
CA ARG A 161 -20.03 13.02 1.23
C ARG A 161 -19.34 12.16 2.32
N SER A 162 -19.42 10.83 2.33
CA SER A 162 -18.64 10.05 3.31
C SER A 162 -17.22 9.86 2.81
N ASP A 163 -16.27 10.55 3.44
CA ASP A 163 -14.84 10.33 3.24
C ASP A 163 -14.43 9.00 3.88
N ALA A 164 -13.82 8.08 3.10
CA ALA A 164 -13.31 6.80 3.60
C ALA A 164 -12.36 7.01 4.79
N ARG A 165 -11.52 8.04 4.74
CA ARG A 165 -10.62 8.39 5.84
C ARG A 165 -11.37 8.73 7.12
N ALA A 166 -12.50 9.44 7.02
CA ALA A 166 -13.33 9.75 8.19
C ALA A 166 -13.95 8.49 8.81
N ALA A 167 -14.32 7.49 8.00
CA ALA A 167 -14.79 6.20 8.51
C ALA A 167 -13.67 5.43 9.23
N PHE A 168 -12.47 5.36 8.64
CA PHE A 168 -11.31 4.73 9.28
C PHE A 168 -10.88 5.44 10.58
N LEU A 169 -11.00 6.77 10.65
CA LEU A 169 -10.74 7.52 11.89
C LEU A 169 -11.72 7.13 13.01
N ARG A 170 -13.01 7.01 12.71
CA ARG A 170 -14.00 6.53 13.70
C ARG A 170 -13.73 5.09 14.14
N ALA A 171 -13.37 4.21 13.21
CA ALA A 171 -12.97 2.84 13.54
C ALA A 171 -11.75 2.83 14.49
N ALA A 172 -10.72 3.62 14.18
CA ALA A 172 -9.53 3.76 15.02
C ALA A 172 -9.86 4.31 16.43
N GLU A 173 -10.72 5.33 16.52
CA GLU A 173 -11.21 5.86 17.80
C GLU A 173 -11.97 4.79 18.61
N GLY A 174 -12.84 4.02 17.96
CA GLY A 174 -13.57 2.91 18.57
C GLY A 174 -12.66 1.82 19.13
N TYR A 175 -11.68 1.36 18.34
CA TYR A 175 -10.69 0.39 18.81
C TYR A 175 -9.82 0.95 19.95
N ALA A 176 -9.38 2.20 19.88
CA ALA A 176 -8.58 2.84 20.94
C ALA A 176 -9.35 2.98 22.26
N ALA A 177 -10.63 3.35 22.18
CA ALA A 177 -11.53 3.40 23.33
C ALA A 177 -11.72 2.00 23.95
N ALA A 178 -11.90 0.96 23.12
CA ALA A 178 -12.03 -0.40 23.59
C ALA A 178 -10.75 -0.92 24.27
N VAL A 179 -9.56 -0.64 23.71
CA VAL A 179 -8.27 -0.97 24.36
C VAL A 179 -8.18 -0.33 25.76
N SER A 180 -8.63 0.92 25.90
CA SER A 180 -8.60 1.65 27.17
C SER A 180 -9.62 1.11 28.18
N ALA A 181 -10.77 0.64 27.71
CA ALA A 181 -11.84 0.08 28.55
C ALA A 181 -11.55 -1.35 29.04
N LEU A 182 -10.78 -2.14 28.29
CA LEU A 182 -10.38 -3.51 28.64
C LEU A 182 -9.30 -3.52 29.72
N THR A 183 -9.63 -3.13 30.96
CA THR A 183 -8.65 -2.96 32.05
C THR A 183 -8.36 -4.24 32.81
N ALA A 184 -9.28 -5.22 32.84
CA ALA A 184 -9.11 -6.43 33.64
C ALA A 184 -7.93 -7.29 33.15
N PRO A 185 -7.18 -7.98 34.04
CA PRO A 185 -6.11 -8.88 33.63
C PRO A 185 -6.57 -10.00 32.70
N ALA A 186 -7.79 -10.51 32.90
CA ALA A 186 -8.37 -11.55 32.07
C ALA A 186 -8.73 -11.08 30.64
N ASP A 187 -8.88 -9.77 30.43
CA ASP A 187 -9.13 -9.18 29.11
C ASP A 187 -7.87 -8.98 28.28
N ARG A 188 -6.70 -9.35 28.81
CA ARG A 188 -5.41 -9.18 28.15
C ARG A 188 -5.39 -9.71 26.70
N PRO A 189 -5.92 -10.91 26.36
CA PRO A 189 -5.93 -11.37 24.97
C PRO A 189 -6.74 -10.46 24.05
N LEU A 190 -7.99 -10.14 24.41
CA LEU A 190 -8.86 -9.27 23.62
C LEU A 190 -8.30 -7.85 23.49
N ARG A 191 -7.64 -7.34 24.54
CA ARG A 191 -6.95 -6.04 24.50
C ARG A 191 -5.78 -6.06 23.50
N GLY A 192 -5.02 -7.15 23.46
CA GLY A 192 -3.94 -7.36 22.51
C GLY A 192 -4.42 -7.45 21.06
N GLU A 193 -5.49 -8.22 20.81
CA GLU A 193 -6.16 -8.32 19.50
C GLU A 193 -6.69 -6.96 19.04
N THR A 194 -7.34 -6.21 19.94
CA THR A 194 -7.88 -4.88 19.64
C THR A 194 -6.77 -3.87 19.32
N ALA A 195 -5.65 -3.93 20.06
CA ALA A 195 -4.48 -3.10 19.78
C ALA A 195 -3.84 -3.45 18.42
N LEU A 196 -3.83 -4.74 18.04
CA LEU A 196 -3.37 -5.17 16.72
C LEU A 196 -4.31 -4.66 15.60
N ALA A 197 -5.62 -4.71 15.82
CA ALA A 197 -6.60 -4.17 14.89
C ALA A 197 -6.38 -2.67 14.67
N LEU A 198 -6.24 -1.90 15.76
CA LEU A 198 -5.94 -0.47 15.73
C LEU A 198 -4.64 -0.17 14.96
N ALA A 199 -3.58 -0.92 15.24
CA ALA A 199 -2.33 -0.78 14.50
C ALA A 199 -2.51 -1.04 12.99
N GLY A 200 -3.37 -2.01 12.64
CA GLY A 200 -3.74 -2.32 11.27
C GLY A 200 -4.42 -1.14 10.56
N VAL A 201 -5.41 -0.51 11.19
CA VAL A 201 -6.09 0.68 10.63
C VAL A 201 -5.11 1.83 10.43
N GLU A 202 -4.25 2.08 11.42
CA GLU A 202 -3.24 3.14 11.34
C GLU A 202 -2.25 2.91 10.19
N TYR A 203 -1.89 1.66 9.93
CA TYR A 203 -0.96 1.29 8.86
C TYR A 203 -1.62 1.25 7.48
N PHE A 204 -2.64 0.42 7.27
CA PHE A 204 -3.16 0.14 5.93
C PHE A 204 -3.98 1.30 5.36
N ASP A 205 -4.67 2.04 6.23
CA ASP A 205 -5.75 2.92 5.80
C ASP A 205 -5.47 4.39 6.12
N LEU A 206 -5.04 4.69 7.35
CA LEU A 206 -4.74 6.06 7.78
C LEU A 206 -3.33 6.52 7.41
N GLN A 207 -2.42 5.56 7.20
CA GLN A 207 -1.01 5.76 6.83
C GLN A 207 -0.21 6.58 7.86
N ASP A 208 -0.56 6.45 9.15
CA ASP A 208 0.20 6.99 10.27
C ASP A 208 1.20 5.94 10.77
N TRP A 209 2.36 5.90 10.13
CA TRP A 209 3.39 4.89 10.39
C TRP A 209 3.90 4.92 11.84
N ALA A 210 3.93 6.10 12.47
CA ALA A 210 4.42 6.25 13.83
C ALA A 210 3.43 5.62 14.82
N LYS A 211 2.14 5.96 14.71
CA LYS A 211 1.09 5.34 15.53
C LYS A 211 0.94 3.86 15.25
N ALA A 212 1.02 3.43 14.00
CA ALA A 212 1.01 2.02 13.64
C ALA A 212 2.12 1.24 14.37
N ALA A 213 3.35 1.76 14.37
CA ALA A 213 4.47 1.13 15.07
C ALA A 213 4.27 1.10 16.60
N GLU A 214 3.71 2.16 17.18
CA GLU A 214 3.42 2.24 18.61
C GLU A 214 2.35 1.22 19.03
N TRP A 215 1.20 1.22 18.36
CA TRP A 215 0.11 0.28 18.64
C TRP A 215 0.50 -1.17 18.36
N ALA A 216 1.24 -1.44 17.29
CA ALA A 216 1.71 -2.78 16.99
C ALA A 216 2.70 -3.29 18.05
N LYS A 217 3.57 -2.42 18.60
CA LYS A 217 4.44 -2.78 19.72
C LYS A 217 3.63 -3.08 20.98
N THR A 218 2.65 -2.23 21.31
CA THR A 218 1.72 -2.46 22.42
C THR A 218 0.96 -3.77 22.27
N ALA A 219 0.51 -4.11 21.06
CA ALA A 219 -0.15 -5.37 20.76
C ALA A 219 0.80 -6.56 20.98
N ALA A 220 2.02 -6.51 20.43
CA ALA A 220 3.01 -7.57 20.59
C ALA A 220 3.37 -7.84 22.07
N GLU A 221 3.54 -6.77 22.86
CA GLU A 221 3.83 -6.86 24.30
C GLU A 221 2.63 -7.38 25.09
N THR A 222 1.41 -6.97 24.71
CA THR A 222 0.17 -7.41 25.37
C THR A 222 -0.13 -8.87 25.07
N LEU A 223 -0.03 -9.32 23.83
CA LEU A 223 -0.27 -10.71 23.41
C LEU A 223 0.77 -11.67 23.99
N GLY A 224 2.03 -11.22 24.16
CA GLY A 224 3.06 -11.98 24.86
C GLY A 224 3.25 -13.41 24.30
N THR A 225 3.18 -14.41 25.17
CA THR A 225 3.28 -15.82 24.79
C THR A 225 1.93 -16.50 24.58
N ASP A 226 0.83 -15.79 24.87
CA ASP A 226 -0.52 -16.35 24.86
C ASP A 226 -1.02 -16.60 23.44
N ASP A 227 -0.67 -15.69 22.52
CA ASP A 227 -0.93 -15.81 21.08
C ASP A 227 0.34 -15.51 20.28
N PRO A 228 1.24 -16.50 20.10
CA PRO A 228 2.50 -16.29 19.41
C PRO A 228 2.33 -15.95 17.92
N TYR A 229 1.19 -16.32 17.31
CA TYR A 229 0.90 -16.02 15.91
C TYR A 229 0.50 -14.56 15.75
N ARG A 230 -0.49 -14.06 16.48
CA ARG A 230 -0.85 -12.63 16.38
C ARG A 230 0.25 -11.72 16.89
N ARG A 231 1.04 -12.15 17.87
CA ARG A 231 2.25 -11.43 18.27
C ARG A 231 3.24 -11.29 17.11
N SER A 232 3.50 -12.36 16.35
CA SER A 232 4.43 -12.29 15.22
C SER A 232 3.92 -11.34 14.13
N ARG A 233 2.61 -11.31 13.90
CA ARG A 233 1.97 -10.35 12.99
C ARG A 233 2.08 -8.90 13.48
N ALA A 234 1.92 -8.67 14.78
CA ALA A 234 2.15 -7.35 15.38
C ALA A 234 3.62 -6.92 15.20
N ASP A 235 4.58 -7.80 15.47
CA ASP A 235 6.00 -7.55 15.23
C ASP A 235 6.31 -7.29 13.74
N ALA A 236 5.64 -7.98 12.81
CA ALA A 236 5.76 -7.75 11.37
C ALA A 236 5.25 -6.35 10.98
N LEU A 237 4.14 -5.90 11.58
CA LEU A 237 3.58 -4.57 11.36
C LEU A 237 4.49 -3.45 11.91
N VAL A 238 5.14 -3.67 13.06
CA VAL A 238 6.21 -2.79 13.56
C VAL A 238 7.33 -2.66 12.52
N ALA A 239 7.80 -3.78 11.97
CA ALA A 239 8.85 -3.77 10.96
C ALA A 239 8.40 -3.09 9.66
N ALA A 240 7.16 -3.29 9.22
CA ALA A 240 6.59 -2.65 8.05
C ALA A 240 6.51 -1.12 8.22
N ALA A 241 6.06 -0.64 9.37
CA ALA A 241 6.05 0.78 9.69
C ALA A 241 7.47 1.39 9.72
N TRP A 242 8.46 0.66 10.26
CA TRP A 242 9.86 1.07 10.22
C TRP A 242 10.43 1.16 8.80
N ILE A 243 9.96 0.30 7.87
CA ILE A 243 10.35 0.37 6.46
C ILE A 243 9.85 1.68 5.85
N GLU A 244 8.57 2.02 6.05
CA GLU A 244 7.98 3.25 5.52
C GLU A 244 8.73 4.48 6.05
N ILE A 245 8.87 4.60 7.37
CA ILE A 245 9.59 5.70 8.05
C ILE A 245 11.05 5.79 7.56
N GLY A 246 11.73 4.65 7.48
CA GLY A 246 13.10 4.59 7.00
C GLY A 246 13.24 5.01 5.55
N SER A 247 12.28 4.68 4.69
CA SER A 247 12.33 4.96 3.25
C SER A 247 12.07 6.43 2.88
N THR A 248 11.35 7.17 3.73
CA THR A 248 10.97 8.57 3.46
C THR A 248 11.93 9.60 4.08
N ALA A 249 12.84 9.18 4.94
CA ALA A 249 13.71 10.09 5.67
C ALA A 249 15.01 10.43 4.93
N THR A 250 15.48 11.66 5.11
CA THR A 250 16.77 12.11 4.58
C THR A 250 17.90 11.43 5.36
N ALA A 251 18.92 10.94 4.64
CA ALA A 251 20.00 10.17 5.27
C ALA A 251 20.84 10.98 6.27
N GLU A 252 20.81 12.31 6.17
CA GLU A 252 21.71 13.22 6.89
C GLU A 252 21.35 13.40 8.37
N ARG A 253 20.11 13.10 8.79
CA ARG A 253 19.66 13.30 10.17
C ARG A 253 19.15 12.00 10.80
N PRO A 254 19.42 11.77 12.10
CA PRO A 254 18.77 10.70 12.84
C PRO A 254 17.24 10.87 12.84
N LEU A 255 16.53 9.75 12.78
CA LEU A 255 15.08 9.70 12.86
C LEU A 255 14.62 10.01 14.29
N LEU A 256 13.76 11.01 14.43
CA LEU A 256 13.14 11.39 15.71
C LEU A 256 12.40 10.18 16.30
N GLY A 257 12.59 9.91 17.60
CA GLY A 257 11.96 8.77 18.29
C GLY A 257 12.66 7.41 18.09
N TYR A 258 13.60 7.29 17.15
CA TYR A 258 14.29 6.02 16.85
C TYR A 258 15.79 6.03 17.16
N GLY A 259 16.42 7.21 17.22
CA GLY A 259 17.84 7.36 17.57
C GLY A 259 18.81 6.77 16.54
N VAL A 260 18.34 6.46 15.33
CA VAL A 260 19.13 5.87 14.24
C VAL A 260 18.83 6.57 12.92
N HIS A 261 19.76 6.48 11.97
CA HIS A 261 19.51 6.90 10.58
C HIS A 261 18.62 5.89 9.84
N SER A 262 18.09 6.29 8.69
CA SER A 262 17.29 5.47 7.77
C SER A 262 17.84 4.05 7.57
N THR A 263 19.12 3.91 7.22
CA THR A 263 19.77 2.61 7.01
C THR A 263 19.80 1.73 8.27
N GLY A 264 20.00 2.35 9.44
CA GLY A 264 19.95 1.66 10.73
C GLY A 264 18.56 1.11 11.03
N LEU A 265 17.51 1.88 10.72
CA LEU A 265 16.12 1.46 10.92
C LEU A 265 15.73 0.34 9.95
N LEU A 266 16.09 0.45 8.67
CA LEU A 266 15.87 -0.61 7.67
C LEU A 266 16.62 -1.90 8.05
N ALA A 267 17.84 -1.81 8.56
CA ALA A 267 18.58 -2.96 9.07
C ALA A 267 17.91 -3.60 10.30
N ARG A 268 17.31 -2.80 11.19
CA ARG A 268 16.53 -3.29 12.34
C ARG A 268 15.28 -4.05 11.89
N ALA A 269 14.49 -3.46 10.98
CA ALA A 269 13.31 -4.10 10.39
C ALA A 269 13.69 -5.44 9.74
N ARG A 270 14.69 -5.45 8.86
CA ARG A 270 15.18 -6.66 8.19
C ARG A 270 15.56 -7.78 9.16
N ARG A 271 16.29 -7.49 10.25
CA ARG A 271 16.65 -8.53 11.24
C ARG A 271 15.43 -9.12 11.94
N LEU A 272 14.40 -8.30 12.20
CA LEU A 272 13.14 -8.77 12.78
C LEU A 272 12.40 -9.67 11.78
N LEU A 273 12.16 -9.19 10.56
CA LEU A 273 11.48 -9.94 9.50
C LEU A 273 12.17 -11.28 9.19
N GLN A 274 13.51 -11.33 9.16
CA GLN A 274 14.26 -12.57 8.98
C GLN A 274 14.09 -13.58 10.14
N ARG A 275 13.83 -13.11 11.37
CA ARG A 275 13.47 -14.00 12.49
C ARG A 275 12.02 -14.49 12.33
N LEU A 276 11.10 -13.58 12.00
CA LEU A 276 9.68 -13.91 11.81
C LEU A 276 9.48 -14.90 10.67
N SER A 277 10.16 -14.74 9.54
CA SER A 277 10.12 -15.69 8.43
C SER A 277 10.52 -17.10 8.87
N ARG A 278 11.59 -17.23 9.67
CA ARG A 278 12.01 -18.54 10.22
C ARG A 278 11.00 -19.11 11.21
N PHE A 279 10.43 -18.27 12.07
CA PHE A 279 9.36 -18.65 12.98
C PHE A 279 8.16 -19.24 12.23
N HIS A 280 7.69 -18.54 11.20
CA HIS A 280 6.58 -19.00 10.37
C HIS A 280 6.92 -20.28 9.59
N LEU A 281 8.12 -20.40 9.02
CA LEU A 281 8.56 -21.62 8.34
C LEU A 281 8.59 -22.85 9.25
N GLN A 282 9.05 -22.70 10.50
CA GLN A 282 9.05 -23.78 11.49
C GLN A 282 7.64 -24.28 11.83
N ARG A 283 6.62 -23.43 11.62
CA ARG A 283 5.21 -23.71 11.89
C ARG A 283 4.43 -24.11 10.65
N GLY A 284 5.07 -24.14 9.48
CA GLY A 284 4.40 -24.41 8.20
C GLY A 284 3.60 -23.24 7.63
N GLU A 285 3.69 -22.05 8.22
CA GLU A 285 2.97 -20.83 7.85
C GLU A 285 3.66 -20.13 6.67
N ARG A 286 3.70 -20.80 5.51
CA ARG A 286 4.49 -20.36 4.34
C ARG A 286 4.03 -19.02 3.76
N TYR A 287 2.75 -18.68 3.89
CA TYR A 287 2.20 -17.40 3.42
C TYR A 287 2.86 -16.23 4.17
N ASP A 288 2.79 -16.24 5.50
CA ASP A 288 3.39 -15.22 6.36
C ASP A 288 4.91 -15.17 6.18
N ALA A 289 5.58 -16.32 6.13
CA ALA A 289 7.02 -16.36 5.84
C ALA A 289 7.40 -15.69 4.51
N GLY A 290 6.56 -15.83 3.48
CA GLY A 290 6.72 -15.17 2.18
C GLY A 290 6.50 -13.66 2.26
N LEU A 291 5.52 -13.19 3.04
CA LEU A 291 5.32 -11.76 3.29
C LEU A 291 6.55 -11.15 3.97
N GLU A 292 7.10 -11.82 4.98
CA GLU A 292 8.31 -11.35 5.66
C GLU A 292 9.50 -11.20 4.69
N LEU A 293 9.73 -12.18 3.82
CA LEU A 293 10.81 -12.12 2.83
C LEU A 293 10.56 -11.05 1.76
N THR A 294 9.30 -10.78 1.43
CA THR A 294 8.92 -9.67 0.53
C THR A 294 9.33 -8.33 1.14
N ASN A 295 9.06 -8.13 2.44
CA ASN A 295 9.46 -6.92 3.16
C ASN A 295 10.98 -6.85 3.35
N VAL A 296 11.66 -8.00 3.56
CA VAL A 296 13.14 -8.05 3.55
C VAL A 296 13.69 -7.56 2.20
N ALA A 297 13.10 -7.97 1.08
CA ALA A 297 13.52 -7.50 -0.24
C ALA A 297 13.37 -5.98 -0.38
N LEU A 298 12.27 -5.40 0.11
CA LEU A 298 12.06 -3.94 0.12
C LEU A 298 13.12 -3.19 0.91
N THR A 299 13.56 -3.71 2.07
CA THR A 299 14.67 -3.09 2.81
C THR A 299 15.96 -3.02 2.00
N TYR A 300 16.29 -4.08 1.25
CA TYR A 300 17.47 -4.09 0.37
C TYR A 300 17.29 -3.16 -0.82
N LEU A 301 16.09 -3.09 -1.40
CA LEU A 301 15.77 -2.17 -2.49
C LEU A 301 16.01 -0.71 -2.07
N TYR A 302 15.49 -0.29 -0.93
CA TYR A 302 15.63 1.09 -0.45
C TYR A 302 17.08 1.46 -0.06
N GLU A 303 17.88 0.48 0.35
CA GLU A 303 19.32 0.68 0.57
C GLU A 303 20.15 0.64 -0.73
N GLY A 304 19.54 0.36 -1.89
CA GLY A 304 20.26 0.17 -3.15
C GLY A 304 21.09 -1.12 -3.21
N ARG A 305 20.83 -2.07 -2.31
CA ARG A 305 21.50 -3.38 -2.20
C ARG A 305 20.83 -4.40 -3.12
N TYR A 306 20.85 -4.10 -4.41
CA TYR A 306 20.05 -4.81 -5.40
C TYR A 306 20.35 -6.32 -5.54
N PRO A 307 21.59 -6.84 -5.44
CA PRO A 307 21.83 -8.28 -5.49
C PRO A 307 21.08 -9.04 -4.38
N GLN A 308 21.16 -8.55 -3.14
CA GLN A 308 20.45 -9.17 -2.01
C GLN A 308 18.92 -9.03 -2.15
N CYS A 309 18.44 -7.91 -2.71
CA CYS A 309 17.02 -7.75 -3.01
C CYS A 309 16.51 -8.82 -3.99
N VAL A 310 17.25 -9.10 -5.08
CA VAL A 310 16.88 -10.14 -6.05
C VAL A 310 16.79 -11.50 -5.35
N THR A 311 17.78 -11.85 -4.54
CA THR A 311 17.76 -13.12 -3.77
C THR A 311 16.54 -13.21 -2.86
N ALA A 312 16.26 -12.18 -2.05
CA ALA A 312 15.12 -12.17 -1.15
C ALA A 312 13.78 -12.26 -1.89
N SER A 313 13.63 -11.54 -3.02
CA SER A 313 12.43 -11.59 -3.87
C SER A 313 12.21 -12.97 -4.48
N GLN A 314 13.30 -13.64 -4.92
CA GLN A 314 13.23 -14.99 -5.46
C GLN A 314 12.84 -16.01 -4.38
N SER A 315 13.40 -15.91 -3.17
CA SER A 315 12.99 -16.76 -2.05
C SER A 315 11.51 -16.58 -1.70
N ALA A 316 11.01 -15.34 -1.65
CA ALA A 316 9.59 -15.07 -1.44
C ALA A 316 8.72 -15.65 -2.57
N SER A 317 9.12 -15.46 -3.83
CA SER A 317 8.43 -16.04 -4.99
C SER A 317 8.36 -17.57 -4.94
N GLN A 318 9.40 -18.24 -4.44
CA GLN A 318 9.42 -19.70 -4.30
C GLN A 318 8.44 -20.16 -3.23
N LEU A 319 8.38 -19.47 -2.08
CA LEU A 319 7.43 -19.78 -1.01
C LEU A 319 5.98 -19.64 -1.49
N PHE A 320 5.63 -18.52 -2.12
CA PHE A 320 4.28 -18.33 -2.66
C PHE A 320 3.96 -19.33 -3.77
N GLY A 321 4.95 -19.66 -4.62
CA GLY A 321 4.80 -20.70 -5.63
C GLY A 321 4.48 -22.09 -5.06
N ALA A 322 5.08 -22.45 -3.92
CA ALA A 322 4.88 -23.75 -3.26
C ALA A 322 3.50 -23.91 -2.61
N ILE A 323 2.78 -22.81 -2.38
CA ILE A 323 1.40 -22.81 -1.85
C ILE A 323 0.37 -22.34 -2.88
N HIS A 324 0.76 -22.24 -4.17
CA HIS A 324 -0.12 -21.78 -5.26
C HIS A 324 -0.71 -20.38 -5.05
N GLU A 325 -0.04 -19.53 -4.26
CA GLU A 325 -0.43 -18.14 -4.03
C GLU A 325 0.07 -17.29 -5.22
N THR A 326 -0.76 -17.17 -6.25
CA THR A 326 -0.38 -16.55 -7.53
C THR A 326 -0.21 -15.04 -7.43
N LEU A 327 -1.11 -14.37 -6.70
CA LEU A 327 -1.14 -12.91 -6.61
C LEU A 327 0.09 -12.40 -5.85
N ARG A 328 0.40 -12.94 -4.66
CA ARG A 328 1.61 -12.52 -3.93
C ARG A 328 2.89 -12.90 -4.68
N ARG A 329 2.93 -14.05 -5.36
CA ARG A 329 4.06 -14.42 -6.21
C ARG A 329 4.31 -13.39 -7.32
N ALA A 330 3.25 -12.91 -7.98
CA ALA A 330 3.38 -11.87 -9.00
C ALA A 330 3.96 -10.57 -8.44
N LEU A 331 3.54 -10.16 -7.23
CA LEU A 331 4.11 -9.00 -6.54
C LEU A 331 5.60 -9.19 -6.21
N THR A 332 6.03 -10.40 -5.85
CA THR A 332 7.46 -10.66 -5.64
C THR A 332 8.28 -10.58 -6.93
N TRP A 333 7.72 -10.96 -8.09
CA TRP A 333 8.40 -10.71 -9.38
C TRP A 333 8.49 -9.23 -9.72
N GLN A 334 7.49 -8.43 -9.35
CA GLN A 334 7.56 -6.99 -9.50
C GLN A 334 8.72 -6.40 -8.68
N ASN A 335 8.89 -6.82 -7.42
CA ASN A 335 10.02 -6.40 -6.59
C ASN A 335 11.36 -6.89 -7.16
N GLU A 336 11.43 -8.14 -7.63
CA GLU A 336 12.60 -8.67 -8.33
C GLU A 336 12.95 -7.81 -9.55
N ALA A 337 11.94 -7.40 -10.33
CA ALA A 337 12.11 -6.56 -11.50
C ALA A 337 12.68 -5.18 -11.16
N LEU A 338 12.19 -4.52 -10.11
CA LEU A 338 12.73 -3.26 -9.61
C LEU A 338 14.19 -3.40 -9.17
N CYS A 339 14.54 -4.52 -8.55
CA CYS A 339 15.92 -4.77 -8.14
C CYS A 339 16.85 -5.09 -9.31
N LEU A 340 16.37 -5.83 -10.31
CA LEU A 340 17.09 -6.05 -11.57
C LEU A 340 17.27 -4.74 -12.35
N TRP A 341 16.28 -3.85 -12.31
CA TRP A 341 16.42 -2.49 -12.85
C TRP A 341 17.55 -1.76 -12.16
N GLY A 342 17.59 -1.77 -10.82
CA GLY A 342 18.66 -1.15 -10.04
C GLY A 342 20.06 -1.65 -10.42
N LEU A 343 20.18 -2.90 -10.88
CA LEU A 343 21.42 -3.49 -11.40
C LEU A 343 21.73 -3.14 -12.86
N GLY A 344 20.85 -2.41 -13.56
CA GLY A 344 20.95 -2.16 -15.00
C GLY A 344 20.57 -3.36 -15.88
N ARG A 345 20.04 -4.44 -15.31
CA ARG A 345 19.66 -5.67 -16.03
C ARG A 345 18.26 -5.53 -16.64
N LEU A 346 18.07 -4.50 -17.45
CA LEU A 346 16.75 -4.08 -17.96
C LEU A 346 16.00 -5.19 -18.75
N PRO A 347 16.65 -6.02 -19.59
CA PRO A 347 15.95 -7.12 -20.27
C PRO A 347 15.38 -8.16 -19.31
N GLU A 348 16.03 -8.40 -18.18
CA GLU A 348 15.55 -9.32 -17.14
C GLU A 348 14.45 -8.71 -16.30
N ALA A 349 14.60 -7.44 -15.94
CA ALA A 349 13.54 -6.68 -15.26
C ALA A 349 12.25 -6.70 -16.09
N LEU A 350 12.33 -6.44 -17.40
CA LEU A 350 11.18 -6.46 -18.29
C LEU A 350 10.49 -7.83 -18.31
N ARG A 351 11.25 -8.93 -18.39
CA ARG A 351 10.68 -10.29 -18.32
C ARG A 351 9.92 -10.54 -17.01
N ARG A 352 10.42 -10.03 -15.89
CA ARG A 352 9.77 -10.16 -14.58
C ARG A 352 8.50 -9.32 -14.48
N PHE A 353 8.52 -8.07 -14.96
CA PHE A 353 7.32 -7.24 -15.05
C PHE A 353 6.24 -7.86 -15.94
N ASP A 354 6.60 -8.37 -17.11
CA ASP A 354 5.64 -9.05 -18.00
C ASP A 354 5.04 -10.30 -17.36
N ARG A 355 5.81 -11.03 -16.55
CA ARG A 355 5.30 -12.18 -15.81
C ARG A 355 4.34 -11.75 -14.70
N ALA A 356 4.68 -10.71 -13.94
CA ALA A 356 3.78 -10.16 -12.92
C ALA A 356 2.46 -9.66 -13.52
N ARG A 357 2.53 -8.97 -14.68
CA ARG A 357 1.36 -8.41 -15.37
C ARG A 357 0.40 -9.49 -15.87
N LYS A 358 0.90 -10.68 -16.22
CA LYS A 358 0.06 -11.80 -16.67
C LYS A 358 -0.70 -12.44 -15.52
N ASP A 359 -0.11 -12.49 -14.33
CA ASP A 359 -0.70 -13.15 -13.16
C ASP A 359 -1.56 -12.19 -12.31
N ILE A 360 -1.54 -10.87 -12.59
CA ILE A 360 -2.35 -9.86 -11.91
C ILE A 360 -3.47 -9.39 -12.84
N PRO A 361 -4.73 -9.76 -12.59
CA PRO A 361 -5.86 -9.33 -13.41
C PRO A 361 -6.25 -7.87 -13.12
N GLU A 362 -6.97 -7.24 -14.06
CA GLU A 362 -7.52 -5.87 -13.90
C GLU A 362 -8.46 -5.76 -12.70
N GLN A 363 -9.38 -6.71 -12.60
CA GLN A 363 -10.33 -6.85 -11.50
C GLN A 363 -10.11 -8.18 -10.78
N PRO A 364 -10.34 -8.27 -9.46
CA PRO A 364 -10.81 -7.20 -8.55
C PRO A 364 -9.66 -6.33 -7.99
N TYR A 365 -8.47 -6.32 -8.61
CA TYR A 365 -7.26 -5.69 -8.06
C TYR A 365 -6.77 -4.48 -8.87
N PRO A 366 -7.59 -3.43 -9.08
CA PRO A 366 -7.26 -2.35 -9.99
C PRO A 366 -5.96 -1.62 -9.61
N LYS A 367 -5.75 -1.38 -8.31
CA LYS A 367 -4.54 -0.73 -7.79
C LYS A 367 -3.27 -1.55 -8.06
N LEU A 368 -3.32 -2.88 -7.87
CA LEU A 368 -2.16 -3.74 -8.12
C LEU A 368 -1.88 -3.88 -9.62
N TYR A 369 -2.94 -3.98 -10.43
CA TYR A 369 -2.83 -4.01 -11.87
C TYR A 369 -2.17 -2.74 -12.42
N LEU A 370 -2.67 -1.56 -12.05
CA LEU A 370 -2.14 -0.27 -12.48
C LEU A 370 -0.66 -0.11 -12.11
N LEU A 371 -0.29 -0.49 -10.88
CA LEU A 371 1.10 -0.50 -10.42
C LEU A 371 2.00 -1.32 -11.36
N VAL A 372 1.59 -2.54 -11.72
CA VAL A 372 2.39 -3.44 -12.55
C VAL A 372 2.44 -2.96 -14.00
N VAL A 373 1.33 -2.50 -14.57
CA VAL A 373 1.27 -2.03 -15.95
C VAL A 373 2.11 -0.77 -16.11
N ASN A 374 1.98 0.21 -15.20
CA ASN A 374 2.79 1.42 -15.23
C ASN A 374 4.29 1.11 -15.12
N ASN A 375 4.68 0.17 -14.25
CA ASN A 375 6.08 -0.26 -14.16
C ASN A 375 6.56 -1.01 -15.42
N THR A 376 5.70 -1.83 -16.03
CA THR A 376 6.00 -2.52 -17.30
C THR A 376 6.17 -1.53 -18.44
N ALA A 377 5.32 -0.50 -18.50
CA ALA A 377 5.40 0.59 -19.47
C ALA A 377 6.71 1.36 -19.31
N LEU A 378 7.05 1.76 -18.08
CA LEU A 378 8.30 2.44 -17.77
C LEU A 378 9.53 1.58 -18.14
N ALA A 379 9.47 0.26 -17.90
CA ALA A 379 10.54 -0.65 -18.30
C ALA A 379 10.69 -0.73 -19.83
N ASN A 380 9.59 -0.72 -20.59
CA ASN A 380 9.63 -0.63 -22.05
C ASN A 380 10.24 0.68 -22.53
N TYR A 381 9.88 1.80 -21.91
CA TYR A 381 10.52 3.10 -22.17
C TYR A 381 12.04 3.03 -21.96
N ALA A 382 12.49 2.46 -20.84
CA ALA A 382 13.91 2.40 -20.50
C ALA A 382 14.75 1.55 -21.48
N VAL A 383 14.13 0.59 -22.17
CA VAL A 383 14.79 -0.21 -23.23
C VAL A 383 14.54 0.32 -24.64
N GLY A 384 13.99 1.52 -24.78
CA GLY A 384 13.75 2.19 -26.07
C GLY A 384 12.54 1.69 -26.85
N ARG A 385 11.66 0.88 -26.24
CA ARG A 385 10.41 0.39 -26.86
C ARG A 385 9.28 1.39 -26.67
N PHE A 386 9.42 2.59 -27.22
CA PHE A 386 8.52 3.71 -26.97
C PHE A 386 7.07 3.44 -27.41
N ASP A 387 6.84 2.76 -28.53
CA ASP A 387 5.48 2.41 -28.97
C ASP A 387 4.75 1.50 -27.98
N THR A 388 5.46 0.51 -27.42
CA THR A 388 4.90 -0.39 -26.40
C THR A 388 4.69 0.34 -25.08
N SER A 389 5.62 1.22 -24.70
CA SER A 389 5.49 2.08 -23.52
C SER A 389 4.23 2.94 -23.60
N LEU A 390 4.05 3.68 -24.70
CA LEU A 390 2.89 4.54 -24.93
C LEU A 390 1.58 3.75 -24.87
N ARG A 391 1.47 2.63 -25.60
CA ARG A 391 0.25 1.78 -25.55
C ARG A 391 -0.09 1.29 -24.14
N LEU A 392 0.92 0.92 -23.35
CA LEU A 392 0.69 0.46 -21.98
C LEU A 392 0.28 1.61 -21.06
N PHE A 393 0.92 2.78 -21.17
CA PHE A 393 0.51 3.95 -20.40
C PHE A 393 -0.87 4.48 -20.80
N ASP A 394 -1.23 4.46 -22.08
CA ASP A 394 -2.56 4.87 -22.54
C ASP A 394 -3.65 3.95 -21.96
N ARG A 395 -3.42 2.63 -21.96
CA ARG A 395 -4.34 1.67 -21.31
C ARG A 395 -4.42 1.89 -19.80
N ALA A 396 -3.28 2.10 -19.14
CA ALA A 396 -3.26 2.37 -17.71
C ALA A 396 -3.95 3.69 -17.36
N LEU A 397 -3.82 4.72 -18.19
CA LEU A 397 -4.48 6.01 -18.03
C LEU A 397 -6.00 5.86 -18.12
N ALA A 398 -6.50 5.21 -19.18
CA ALA A 398 -7.93 4.99 -19.36
C ALA A 398 -8.53 4.20 -18.19
N PHE A 399 -7.85 3.13 -17.76
CA PHE A 399 -8.31 2.33 -16.64
C PHE A 399 -8.22 3.08 -15.31
N ALA A 400 -7.16 3.84 -15.06
CA ALA A 400 -7.02 4.67 -13.85
C ALA A 400 -8.14 5.72 -13.75
N GLN A 401 -8.57 6.29 -14.88
CA GLN A 401 -9.71 7.21 -14.93
C GLN A 401 -11.03 6.50 -14.64
N GLU A 402 -11.24 5.32 -15.21
CA GLU A 402 -12.42 4.48 -14.96
C GLU A 402 -12.58 4.14 -13.47
N VAL A 403 -11.48 3.73 -12.81
CA VAL A 403 -11.48 3.37 -11.39
C VAL A 403 -11.15 4.55 -10.45
N GLN A 404 -11.07 5.77 -10.98
CA GLN A 404 -10.79 7.01 -10.24
C GLN A 404 -9.48 6.98 -9.42
N ALA A 405 -8.45 6.27 -9.89
CA ALA A 405 -7.14 6.15 -9.27
C ALA A 405 -6.22 7.33 -9.66
N GLN A 406 -6.41 8.48 -9.00
CA GLN A 406 -5.71 9.74 -9.34
C GLN A 406 -4.17 9.63 -9.35
N ARG A 407 -3.57 8.89 -8.40
CA ARG A 407 -2.11 8.72 -8.35
C ARG A 407 -1.58 8.00 -9.59
N ASP A 408 -2.26 6.92 -9.98
CA ASP A 408 -1.91 6.12 -11.15
C ASP A 408 -2.19 6.88 -12.45
N GLU A 409 -3.26 7.68 -12.51
CA GLU A 409 -3.54 8.60 -13.60
C GLU A 409 -2.36 9.58 -13.81
N GLY A 410 -1.93 10.24 -12.73
CA GLY A 410 -0.75 11.12 -12.75
C GLY A 410 0.52 10.40 -13.21
N GLN A 411 0.69 9.13 -12.84
CA GLN A 411 1.83 8.31 -13.25
C GLN A 411 1.80 7.96 -14.74
N SER A 412 0.64 7.57 -15.26
CA SER A 412 0.50 7.25 -16.68
C SER A 412 0.70 8.49 -17.56
N LEU A 413 0.15 9.65 -17.16
CA LEU A 413 0.37 10.92 -17.84
C LEU A 413 1.86 11.31 -17.90
N TYR A 414 2.57 11.17 -16.77
CA TYR A 414 4.02 11.39 -16.74
C TYR A 414 4.75 10.45 -17.71
N GLY A 415 4.38 9.16 -17.70
CA GLY A 415 4.95 8.14 -18.58
C GLY A 415 4.77 8.44 -20.07
N ILE A 416 3.60 8.93 -20.45
CA ILE A 416 3.30 9.39 -21.81
C ILE A 416 4.16 10.63 -22.15
N GLY A 417 4.20 11.60 -21.24
CA GLY A 417 4.98 12.82 -21.42
C GLY A 417 6.48 12.57 -21.64
N VAL A 418 7.11 11.73 -20.82
CA VAL A 418 8.53 11.38 -21.01
C VAL A 418 8.77 10.53 -22.26
N SER A 419 7.80 9.71 -22.67
CA SER A 419 7.87 8.97 -23.93
C SER A 419 7.86 9.90 -25.14
N TYR A 420 6.98 10.92 -25.17
CA TYR A 420 7.00 11.93 -26.23
C TYR A 420 8.27 12.78 -26.21
N TYR A 421 8.79 13.10 -25.03
CA TYR A 421 10.06 13.80 -24.90
C TYR A 421 11.20 13.04 -25.57
N ALA A 422 11.28 11.72 -25.33
CA ALA A 422 12.30 10.85 -25.93
C ALA A 422 12.13 10.70 -27.46
N LEU A 423 10.90 10.83 -27.97
CA LEU A 423 10.60 10.87 -29.41
C LEU A 423 10.86 12.25 -30.04
N GLY A 424 11.24 13.26 -29.26
CA GLY A 424 11.54 14.62 -29.73
C GLY A 424 10.33 15.56 -29.78
N ASP A 425 9.12 15.10 -29.46
CA ASP A 425 7.92 15.93 -29.43
C ASP A 425 7.79 16.66 -28.09
N ARG A 426 8.44 17.82 -28.01
CA ARG A 426 8.47 18.63 -26.78
C ARG A 426 7.13 19.28 -26.45
N GLY A 427 6.30 19.55 -27.45
CA GLY A 427 4.98 20.15 -27.26
C GLY A 427 4.05 19.19 -26.53
N ARG A 428 3.89 17.98 -27.07
CA ARG A 428 3.08 16.94 -26.42
C ARG A 428 3.67 16.49 -25.09
N ALA A 429 5.00 16.36 -25.00
CA ALA A 429 5.65 16.02 -23.73
C ALA A 429 5.26 16.99 -22.61
N ARG A 430 5.33 18.30 -22.89
CA ARG A 430 4.94 19.34 -21.93
C ARG A 430 3.47 19.23 -21.52
N GLU A 431 2.55 19.11 -22.49
CA GLU A 431 1.11 19.01 -22.22
C GLU A 431 0.80 17.88 -21.22
N PHE A 432 1.32 16.69 -21.47
CA PHE A 432 1.09 15.54 -20.60
C PHE A 432 1.78 15.68 -19.23
N LEU A 433 2.99 16.25 -19.18
CA LEU A 433 3.70 16.49 -17.93
C LEU A 433 3.00 17.57 -17.06
N GLU A 434 2.43 18.62 -17.67
CA GLU A 434 1.67 19.65 -16.94
C GLU A 434 0.37 19.07 -16.36
N ARG A 435 -0.33 18.21 -17.12
CA ARG A 435 -1.50 17.45 -16.61
C ARG A 435 -1.11 16.52 -15.45
N SER A 436 0.01 15.82 -15.57
CA SER A 436 0.56 14.99 -14.48
C SER A 436 0.88 15.82 -13.24
N LEU A 437 1.50 16.99 -13.41
CA LEU A 437 1.88 17.89 -12.32
C LEU A 437 0.66 18.45 -11.58
N ALA A 438 -0.42 18.74 -12.30
CA ALA A 438 -1.68 19.24 -11.72
C ALA A 438 -2.33 18.21 -10.78
N ILE A 439 -2.27 16.92 -11.14
CA ILE A 439 -2.80 15.83 -10.30
C ILE A 439 -1.85 15.54 -9.12
N ARG A 440 -0.54 15.48 -9.39
CA ARG A 440 0.49 15.10 -8.39
C ARG A 440 0.85 16.26 -7.49
N THR A 441 0.05 16.46 -6.46
CA THR A 441 0.38 17.37 -5.34
C THR A 441 1.45 16.74 -4.43
N ALA A 442 2.12 17.55 -3.61
CA ALA A 442 3.10 17.05 -2.64
C ALA A 442 2.46 16.09 -1.62
N ALA A 443 1.19 16.32 -1.28
CA ALA A 443 0.42 15.46 -0.37
C ALA A 443 0.02 14.13 -1.02
N LEU A 444 -0.31 14.12 -2.32
CA LEU A 444 -0.75 12.91 -3.03
C LEU A 444 0.41 12.03 -3.51
N ASP A 445 1.42 12.63 -4.16
CA ASP A 445 2.55 11.91 -4.75
C ASP A 445 3.78 12.82 -4.89
N GLY A 446 4.40 13.21 -3.76
CA GLY A 446 5.59 14.07 -3.76
C GLY A 446 6.76 13.53 -4.59
N ARG A 447 6.96 12.20 -4.64
CA ARG A 447 8.00 11.56 -5.47
C ARG A 447 7.71 11.70 -6.97
N GLY A 448 6.47 11.43 -7.37
CA GLY A 448 6.02 11.62 -8.76
C GLY A 448 6.03 13.10 -9.17
N ARG A 449 5.63 14.00 -8.26
CA ARG A 449 5.72 15.45 -8.46
C ARG A 449 7.16 15.89 -8.72
N MET A 450 8.08 15.50 -7.86
CA MET A 450 9.52 15.75 -8.03
C MET A 450 10.01 15.29 -9.41
N ALA A 451 9.67 14.07 -9.84
CA ALA A 451 10.09 13.56 -11.15
C ALA A 451 9.51 14.39 -12.31
N THR A 452 8.23 14.78 -12.20
CA THR A 452 7.52 15.57 -13.21
C THR A 452 8.09 16.98 -13.35
N LEU A 453 8.37 17.66 -12.22
CA LEU A 453 9.01 18.97 -12.18
C LEU A 453 10.38 18.94 -12.87
N ARG A 454 11.21 17.92 -12.61
CA ARG A 454 12.51 17.78 -13.27
C ARG A 454 12.41 17.60 -14.78
N ALA A 455 11.41 16.85 -15.25
CA ALA A 455 11.20 16.66 -16.68
C ALA A 455 10.77 17.97 -17.36
N LEU A 456 9.88 18.74 -16.73
CA LEU A 456 9.49 20.06 -17.19
C LEU A 456 10.65 21.07 -17.17
N ALA A 457 11.50 21.03 -16.13
CA ALA A 457 12.69 21.85 -16.03
C ALA A 457 13.65 21.62 -17.21
N THR A 458 13.87 20.35 -17.60
CA THR A 458 14.67 20.01 -18.77
C THR A 458 14.08 20.63 -20.05
N ILE A 459 12.77 20.49 -20.26
CA ILE A 459 12.09 21.06 -21.44
C ILE A 459 12.22 22.59 -21.46
N ASP A 460 12.04 23.26 -20.31
CA ASP A 460 12.19 24.71 -20.19
C ASP A 460 13.62 25.16 -20.51
N ALA A 461 14.62 24.47 -19.94
CA ALA A 461 16.03 24.78 -20.17
C ALA A 461 16.44 24.61 -21.63
N GLU A 462 15.87 23.66 -22.36
CA GLU A 462 16.12 23.46 -23.79
C GLU A 462 15.40 24.47 -24.67
N GLN A 463 14.32 25.08 -24.17
CA GLN A 463 13.58 26.15 -24.84
C GLN A 463 14.04 27.56 -24.41
N GLY A 464 15.14 27.66 -23.68
CA GLY A 464 15.73 28.94 -23.24
C GLY A 464 15.02 29.60 -22.05
N ARG A 465 13.99 28.97 -21.47
CA ARG A 465 13.27 29.49 -20.29
C ARG A 465 13.97 29.08 -19.00
N VAL A 466 15.19 29.55 -18.82
CA VAL A 466 16.09 29.11 -17.75
C VAL A 466 15.54 29.43 -16.35
N GLU A 467 14.86 30.56 -16.19
CA GLU A 467 14.27 30.96 -14.91
C GLU A 467 13.22 29.95 -14.44
N ASN A 468 12.35 29.50 -15.34
CA ASN A 468 11.33 28.48 -15.05
C ASN A 468 11.98 27.14 -14.73
N ALA A 469 13.01 26.74 -15.50
CA ALA A 469 13.74 25.50 -15.25
C ALA A 469 14.37 25.47 -13.85
N VAL A 470 15.03 26.56 -13.45
CA VAL A 470 15.64 26.70 -12.12
C VAL A 470 14.57 26.69 -11.02
N ALA A 471 13.41 27.31 -11.24
CA ALA A 471 12.30 27.28 -10.29
C ALA A 471 11.79 25.85 -10.07
N PHE A 472 11.53 25.11 -11.15
CA PHE A 472 11.12 23.71 -11.08
C PHE A 472 12.17 22.82 -10.42
N ASP A 473 13.45 23.01 -10.72
CA ASP A 473 14.53 22.24 -10.09
C ASP A 473 14.64 22.50 -8.58
N ARG A 474 14.42 23.75 -8.13
CA ARG A 474 14.41 24.09 -6.70
C ARG A 474 13.24 23.45 -5.97
N GLU A 475 12.05 23.46 -6.56
CA GLU A 475 10.89 22.77 -5.99
C GLU A 475 11.11 21.24 -5.98
N ALA A 476 11.66 20.67 -7.06
CA ALA A 476 12.00 19.25 -7.07
C ALA A 476 13.04 18.92 -5.97
N LEU A 477 14.02 19.79 -5.74
CA LEU A 477 15.04 19.60 -4.71
C LEU A 477 14.45 19.63 -3.30
N SER A 478 13.48 20.50 -3.02
CA SER A 478 12.83 20.57 -1.70
C SER A 478 11.99 19.32 -1.38
N LEU A 479 11.56 18.59 -2.42
CA LEU A 479 10.82 17.31 -2.31
C LEU A 479 11.74 16.07 -2.28
N ALA A 480 13.06 16.23 -2.47
CA ALA A 480 13.97 15.10 -2.60
C ALA A 480 14.34 14.49 -1.24
N VAL A 481 13.88 13.25 -1.00
CA VAL A 481 14.18 12.50 0.25
C VAL A 481 15.42 11.61 0.15
N ALA A 482 15.71 11.06 -1.03
CA ALA A 482 16.84 10.16 -1.23
C ALA A 482 18.12 10.92 -1.61
N PRO A 483 19.29 10.64 -1.00
CA PRO A 483 20.55 11.32 -1.33
C PRO A 483 20.91 11.26 -2.81
N SER A 484 20.66 10.11 -3.46
CA SER A 484 20.93 9.94 -4.90
C SER A 484 19.99 10.78 -5.78
N ALA A 485 18.76 11.03 -5.34
CA ALA A 485 17.81 11.89 -6.05
C ALA A 485 18.21 13.36 -5.87
N ALA A 486 18.51 13.77 -4.64
CA ALA A 486 18.99 15.12 -4.34
C ALA A 486 20.28 15.45 -5.10
N ALA A 487 21.24 14.53 -5.17
CA ALA A 487 22.47 14.70 -5.95
C ALA A 487 22.19 14.90 -7.45
N ARG A 488 21.33 14.07 -8.04
CA ARG A 488 20.91 14.20 -9.44
C ARG A 488 20.24 15.55 -9.72
N ILE A 489 19.38 16.02 -8.82
CA ILE A 489 18.72 17.32 -8.95
C ILE A 489 19.71 18.47 -8.80
N LYS A 490 20.65 18.41 -7.85
CA LYS A 490 21.69 19.43 -7.68
C LYS A 490 22.56 19.57 -8.94
N ILE A 491 22.92 18.45 -9.57
CA ILE A 491 23.67 18.45 -10.84
C ILE A 491 22.83 19.11 -11.96
N GLN A 492 21.56 18.72 -12.08
CA GLN A 492 20.62 19.29 -13.06
C GLN A 492 20.45 20.81 -12.85
N LEU A 493 20.19 21.23 -11.62
CA LEU A 493 20.05 22.62 -11.22
C LEU A 493 21.31 23.44 -11.57
N ALA A 494 22.50 22.90 -11.27
CA ALA A 494 23.77 23.55 -11.62
C ALA A 494 23.95 23.69 -13.15
N ALA A 495 23.56 22.66 -13.92
CA ALA A 495 23.61 22.68 -15.38
C ALA A 495 22.62 23.68 -16.00
N HIS A 496 21.42 23.82 -15.43
CA HIS A 496 20.45 24.81 -15.88
C HIS A 496 20.87 26.23 -15.49
N HIS A 497 21.41 26.42 -14.29
CA HIS A 497 21.92 27.72 -13.83
C HIS A 497 23.10 28.22 -14.67
N SER A 498 24.01 27.33 -15.12
CA SER A 498 25.15 27.74 -15.97
C SER A 498 24.72 28.17 -17.37
N ARG A 499 23.59 27.67 -17.88
CA ARG A 499 22.98 28.12 -19.14
C ARG A 499 22.38 29.53 -19.07
N GLY A 500 22.11 30.05 -17.86
CA GLY A 500 21.60 31.40 -17.64
C GLY A 500 22.68 32.46 -17.35
N GLY A 501 23.97 32.09 -17.34
CA GLY A 501 25.07 33.03 -17.07
C GLY A 501 25.27 34.06 -18.19
N PRO A 502 26.01 35.16 -17.95
CA PRO A 502 26.19 36.28 -18.88
C PRO A 502 26.83 35.93 -20.25
N ALA A 503 27.25 34.68 -20.46
CA ALA A 503 27.69 34.18 -21.76
C ALA A 503 26.52 33.81 -22.69
N ALA A 504 25.34 33.43 -22.16
CA ALA A 504 24.19 33.01 -22.97
C ALA A 504 23.40 34.20 -23.56
N THR A 505 23.41 35.35 -22.87
CA THR A 505 22.80 36.60 -23.39
C THR A 505 23.56 37.18 -24.59
N ARG A 506 24.79 36.72 -24.86
CA ARG A 506 25.55 37.10 -26.07
C ARG A 506 25.23 36.25 -27.29
N GLY A 507 24.67 35.05 -27.12
CA GLY A 507 24.29 34.16 -28.22
C GLY A 507 22.89 34.42 -28.79
N ALA A 508 21.97 34.92 -27.96
CA ALA A 508 20.59 35.22 -28.37
C ALA A 508 20.46 36.58 -29.09
N ALA A 509 21.45 37.47 -28.98
CA ALA A 509 21.46 38.77 -29.66
C ALA A 509 22.02 38.72 -31.10
N ALA A 510 22.39 37.54 -31.61
CA ALA A 510 23.05 37.38 -32.91
C ALA A 510 22.18 36.71 -33.98
N SER A 511 20.89 36.47 -33.73
CA SER A 511 19.98 35.80 -34.69
C SER A 511 18.91 36.69 -35.32
N ASP A 512 18.90 38.00 -35.06
CA ASP A 512 18.03 38.95 -35.74
C ASP A 512 18.84 39.85 -36.69
N GLU A 513 19.12 39.34 -37.89
CA GLU A 513 19.48 40.18 -39.04
C GLU A 513 18.45 39.96 -40.15
N PRO A 514 17.72 41.00 -40.61
CA PRO A 514 16.69 40.83 -41.62
C PRO A 514 17.32 40.70 -43.00
N ALA A 515 16.84 39.70 -43.75
CA ALA A 515 17.16 39.52 -45.15
C ALA A 515 16.72 40.74 -45.99
N ALA A 516 17.68 41.49 -46.53
CA ALA A 516 17.45 42.48 -47.58
C ALA A 516 18.15 42.05 -48.88
N ARG A 517 17.32 41.81 -49.90
CA ARG A 517 17.71 41.52 -51.30
C ARG A 517 18.31 42.77 -51.96
N GLY A 518 19.28 42.58 -52.86
CA GLY A 518 19.46 43.49 -53.99
C GLY A 518 20.84 43.58 -54.66
N ALA A 519 20.92 43.00 -55.87
CA ALA A 519 21.64 43.51 -57.05
C ALA A 519 23.10 43.08 -57.39
N ARG A 520 23.17 42.36 -58.53
CA ARG A 520 24.07 42.49 -59.71
C ARG A 520 25.54 41.99 -59.68
N GLY A 521 25.72 40.79 -60.25
CA GLY A 521 26.60 40.49 -61.42
C GLY A 521 28.13 40.45 -61.25
N PRO A 522 28.87 39.98 -62.28
CA PRO A 522 29.11 38.55 -62.53
C PRO A 522 30.61 38.18 -62.56
N GLY A 523 30.96 36.91 -62.33
CA GLY A 523 32.37 36.48 -62.40
C GLY A 523 32.62 34.98 -62.37
N ARG A 524 32.57 34.37 -63.56
CA ARG A 524 33.41 33.27 -64.11
C ARG A 524 33.80 32.05 -63.23
N ARG A 525 33.52 30.86 -63.82
CA ARG A 525 34.39 29.66 -64.06
C ARG A 525 35.11 29.06 -62.83
N ALA A 526 35.28 27.75 -62.61
CA ALA A 526 35.21 26.50 -63.35
C ALA A 526 35.18 25.37 -62.27
N ALA A 527 34.43 24.29 -62.45
CA ALA A 527 34.91 22.96 -62.86
C ALA A 527 35.55 22.07 -61.77
N ALA A 528 35.23 20.77 -61.92
CA ALA A 528 35.89 19.56 -61.39
C ALA A 528 35.61 19.24 -59.91
N SER A 529 34.81 18.19 -59.62
CA SER A 529 35.21 16.77 -59.59
C SER A 529 36.32 16.55 -58.53
N SER A 530 36.19 15.64 -57.58
CA SER A 530 36.02 14.20 -57.79
C SER A 530 36.03 13.48 -56.42
N GLN A 531 35.33 12.34 -56.38
CA GLN A 531 35.75 11.06 -55.79
C GLN A 531 36.44 11.08 -54.40
N ALA A 532 35.78 10.57 -53.37
CA ALA A 532 35.74 9.14 -52.99
C ALA A 532 36.98 8.65 -52.22
N ARG A 533 36.72 8.09 -51.02
CA ARG A 533 37.36 6.94 -50.33
C ARG A 533 36.80 6.93 -48.89
N ARG A 534 35.85 6.06 -48.51
CA ARG A 534 36.05 4.67 -48.00
C ARG A 534 37.33 4.54 -47.15
N CYS A 535 37.21 4.56 -45.81
CA CYS A 535 37.09 3.41 -44.88
C CYS A 535 38.41 3.24 -44.07
N PRO A 536 38.51 2.41 -43.02
CA PRO A 536 37.67 2.24 -41.82
C PRO A 536 38.52 2.03 -40.52
N GLY A 537 37.86 1.70 -39.39
CA GLY A 537 38.47 1.09 -38.19
C GLY A 537 38.62 2.07 -37.02
N GLY A 538 38.19 1.78 -35.79
CA GLY A 538 37.92 0.51 -35.15
C GLY A 538 38.75 0.45 -33.87
N VAL A 539 38.14 0.80 -32.73
CA VAL A 539 38.25 0.16 -31.40
C VAL A 539 36.93 0.42 -30.69
#